data_AF-Q1IIR6-F1
#
_entry.id   AF-Q1IIR6-F1
#
_cell.length_a   1.000
_cell.length_b   1.000
_cell.length_c   1.000
_cell.angle_alpha   90.00
_cell.angle_beta   90.00
_cell.angle_gamma   90.00
#
_symmetry.space_group_name_H-M   'P 1'
#
loop_
_entity.id
_entity.type
_entity.pdbx_description
1 polymer ?
#
loop_
_entity_poly.entity_id
_entity_poly.type
_entity_poly.pdbx_seq_one_letter_code
_entity_poly.pdbx_strand_id
1 'polypeptide(L)'
;MTDLIGPNRLRFGPYEADLHTRELWKFGTRVKLVGQPFDILELLISRPGELVTRDELRERLWPKETFVDFNHGLNAAVNKLRDVLCDSADDPKFIETLPRRGYRFISKVERGVEEPIPVAETSPPTPLVVPTPAELAPEPRYESPAITVERSLGRTKWSWGAAALLMVVIAFIAFLAISKISREPSESEKKASMGGQGAAIAGLVKGVQVTLVTGGKNEGPQFSPDGKRLTFMSNRNGATDVWIANASGSDPHPLTTLGDAGTPRWSPDGQTIAFDSHIHKYSAILTIPADGGAPRVLIAGDSNNSVPSWSKDGHFIYFASDRTGRFEVWRVPTTGGPAQQITQDGGFAPVESADGKLLFYAKNQFPNPEVWEVSLEGGGVEAPLRPIIRPVTWATWAVAGDSVFYVEEGPGNIAMLSVVEPKARRMRQVTVLGRFPFWLAISPDGRKLAFDRTDSESTTSIVALEDFE
;
A
#
# COMPACT_ATOMS: atom_id res chain seq x y z
N MET A 1 -31.52 16.48 21.44
CA MET A 1 -31.03 17.23 20.28
C MET A 1 -30.37 16.22 19.37
N THR A 2 -30.97 16.07 18.21
CA THR A 2 -30.77 15.04 17.19
C THR A 2 -29.56 15.42 16.33
N ASP A 3 -28.59 14.53 16.16
CA ASP A 3 -27.72 14.53 14.98
C ASP A 3 -27.92 13.20 14.26
N LEU A 4 -28.58 13.33 13.10
CA LEU A 4 -29.16 12.29 12.27
C LEU A 4 -28.08 11.71 11.34
N ILE A 5 -27.90 10.39 11.37
CA ILE A 5 -27.11 9.62 10.40
C ILE A 5 -27.82 9.70 9.04
N GLY A 6 -27.13 10.21 8.00
CA GLY A 6 -27.73 10.58 6.71
C GLY A 6 -27.62 9.55 5.57
N PRO A 7 -28.53 9.57 4.58
CA PRO A 7 -28.73 8.59 3.49
C PRO A 7 -27.69 8.63 2.33
N ASN A 8 -26.45 9.11 2.56
CA ASN A 8 -25.48 9.47 1.51
C ASN A 8 -24.24 8.55 1.41
N ARG A 9 -24.28 7.36 2.01
CA ARG A 9 -23.21 6.34 1.86
C ARG A 9 -23.52 5.39 0.71
N LEU A 10 -22.56 5.31 -0.21
CA LEU A 10 -22.59 4.44 -1.37
C LEU A 10 -21.50 3.37 -1.26
N ARG A 11 -21.83 2.12 -1.57
CA ARG A 11 -20.88 1.00 -1.61
C ARG A 11 -20.70 0.53 -3.05
N PHE A 12 -19.46 0.23 -3.44
CA PHE A 12 -19.15 -0.37 -4.74
C PHE A 12 -17.87 -1.21 -4.63
N GLY A 13 -17.97 -2.50 -4.94
CA GLY A 13 -16.87 -3.45 -4.71
C GLY A 13 -16.38 -3.37 -3.25
N PRO A 14 -15.07 -3.23 -3.00
CA PRO A 14 -14.52 -3.09 -1.65
C PRO A 14 -14.59 -1.66 -1.09
N TYR A 15 -15.18 -0.72 -1.82
CA TYR A 15 -15.16 0.71 -1.46
C TYR A 15 -16.48 1.18 -0.87
N GLU A 16 -16.38 2.10 0.09
CA GLU A 16 -17.50 2.90 0.59
C GLU A 16 -17.17 4.38 0.37
N ALA A 17 -18.10 5.15 -0.18
CA ALA A 17 -17.95 6.59 -0.35
C ALA A 17 -19.07 7.32 0.39
N ASP A 18 -18.70 8.32 1.19
CA ASP A 18 -19.62 9.25 1.81
C ASP A 18 -19.54 10.57 1.04
N LEU A 19 -20.61 10.87 0.29
CA LEU A 19 -20.65 12.04 -0.59
C LEU A 19 -20.74 13.36 0.18
N HIS A 20 -21.20 13.34 1.43
CA HIS A 20 -21.35 14.55 2.23
C HIS A 20 -20.02 14.96 2.86
N THR A 21 -19.35 14.01 3.52
CA THR A 21 -18.06 14.23 4.18
C THR A 21 -16.89 14.19 3.20
N ARG A 22 -17.12 13.73 1.97
CA ARG A 22 -16.13 13.52 0.91
C ARG A 22 -15.02 12.57 1.33
N GLU A 23 -15.43 11.48 1.94
CA GLU A 23 -14.55 10.44 2.45
C GLU A 23 -14.74 9.16 1.63
N LEU A 24 -13.63 8.47 1.38
CA LEU A 24 -13.60 7.20 0.69
C LEU A 24 -12.93 6.19 1.61
N TRP A 25 -13.49 4.99 1.70
CA TRP A 25 -12.92 3.87 2.41
C TRP A 25 -12.74 2.70 1.46
N LYS A 26 -11.71 1.89 1.70
CA LYS A 26 -11.48 0.59 1.06
C LYS A 26 -11.39 -0.44 2.16
N PHE A 27 -12.27 -1.44 2.16
CA PHE A 27 -12.39 -2.43 3.24
C PHE A 27 -12.48 -1.77 4.64
N GLY A 28 -13.26 -0.67 4.75
CA GLY A 28 -13.41 0.08 6.00
C GLY A 28 -12.22 0.94 6.43
N THR A 29 -11.10 0.93 5.69
CA THR A 29 -9.95 1.81 5.91
C THR A 29 -10.08 3.08 5.08
N ARG A 30 -9.97 4.25 5.71
CA ARG A 30 -10.08 5.53 5.00
C ARG A 30 -8.91 5.68 4.02
N VAL A 31 -9.21 5.81 2.73
CA VAL A 31 -8.24 6.08 1.68
C VAL A 31 -8.30 7.55 1.28
N LYS A 32 -7.14 8.16 1.05
CA LYS A 32 -7.06 9.59 0.76
C LYS A 32 -7.38 9.85 -0.72
N LEU A 33 -8.60 10.32 -0.98
CA LEU A 33 -9.03 10.84 -2.27
C LEU A 33 -9.60 12.25 -2.06
N VAL A 34 -8.91 13.28 -2.56
CA VAL A 34 -9.26 14.69 -2.30
C VAL A 34 -9.22 15.52 -3.58
N GLY A 35 -9.99 16.61 -3.59
CA GLY A 35 -10.09 17.54 -4.71
C GLY A 35 -10.75 16.92 -5.95
N GLN A 36 -10.25 17.29 -7.13
CA GLN A 36 -10.82 16.92 -8.44
C GLN A 36 -11.01 15.40 -8.64
N PRO A 37 -10.09 14.49 -8.22
CA PRO A 37 -10.34 13.05 -8.28
C PRO A 37 -11.60 12.60 -7.54
N PHE A 38 -11.92 13.21 -6.39
CA PHE A 38 -13.14 12.89 -5.66
C PHE A 38 -14.39 13.45 -6.36
N ASP A 39 -14.29 14.67 -6.92
CA ASP A 39 -15.38 15.26 -7.71
C ASP A 39 -15.74 14.41 -8.94
N ILE A 40 -14.73 13.81 -9.58
CA ILE A 40 -14.91 12.86 -10.68
C ILE A 40 -15.63 11.60 -10.18
N LEU A 41 -15.17 11.03 -9.06
CA LEU A 41 -15.77 9.84 -8.47
C LEU A 41 -17.26 10.08 -8.14
N GLU A 42 -17.56 11.18 -7.45
CA GLU A 42 -18.92 11.57 -7.07
C GLU A 42 -19.85 11.65 -8.29
N LEU A 43 -19.41 12.30 -9.37
CA LEU A 43 -20.20 12.44 -10.59
C LEU A 43 -20.44 11.09 -11.26
N LEU A 44 -19.40 10.25 -11.32
CA LEU A 44 -19.45 8.91 -11.92
C LEU A 44 -20.36 7.94 -11.14
N ILE A 45 -20.25 7.87 -9.82
CA ILE A 45 -21.05 6.94 -9.00
C ILE A 45 -22.49 7.40 -8.79
N SER A 46 -22.78 8.68 -9.03
CA SER A 46 -24.17 9.19 -9.01
C SER A 46 -25.01 8.70 -10.19
N ARG A 47 -24.37 8.30 -11.29
CA ARG A 47 -25.00 7.81 -12.53
C ARG A 47 -24.30 6.54 -13.05
N PRO A 48 -24.32 5.42 -12.29
CA PRO A 48 -23.62 4.21 -12.70
C PRO A 48 -24.20 3.66 -14.01
N GLY A 49 -23.32 3.28 -14.94
CA GLY A 49 -23.66 2.82 -16.28
C GLY A 49 -23.84 3.94 -17.33
N GLU A 50 -23.98 5.20 -16.92
CA GLU A 50 -24.14 6.32 -17.85
C GLU A 50 -22.79 6.92 -18.27
N LEU A 51 -22.73 7.44 -19.50
CA LEU A 51 -21.57 8.20 -19.98
C LEU A 51 -21.61 9.59 -19.36
N VAL A 52 -20.56 9.92 -18.60
CA VAL A 52 -20.27 11.29 -18.19
C VAL A 52 -19.31 11.89 -19.19
N THR A 53 -19.74 12.94 -19.88
CA THR A 53 -18.99 13.53 -21.00
C THR A 53 -17.81 14.37 -20.52
N ARG A 54 -16.80 14.55 -21.37
CA ARG A 54 -15.68 15.46 -21.07
C ARG A 54 -16.15 16.90 -20.84
N ASP A 55 -17.17 17.37 -21.56
CA ASP A 55 -17.70 18.72 -21.38
C ASP A 55 -18.37 18.89 -20.00
N GLU A 56 -19.15 17.91 -19.54
CA GLU A 56 -19.73 17.91 -18.18
C GLU A 56 -18.63 17.90 -17.10
N LEU A 57 -17.59 17.08 -17.27
CA LEU A 57 -16.44 17.05 -16.37
C LEU A 57 -15.68 18.38 -16.36
N ARG A 58 -15.58 19.05 -17.52
CA ARG A 58 -14.97 20.38 -17.61
C ARG A 58 -15.75 21.39 -16.79
N GLU A 59 -17.05 21.47 -16.99
CA GLU A 59 -17.91 22.44 -16.29
C GLU A 59 -17.94 22.19 -14.78
N ARG A 60 -17.85 20.93 -14.35
CA ARG A 60 -17.83 20.56 -12.93
C ARG A 60 -16.50 20.85 -12.24
N LEU A 61 -15.39 20.56 -12.90
CA LEU A 61 -14.05 20.59 -12.29
C LEU A 61 -13.31 21.93 -12.47
N TRP A 62 -13.67 22.70 -13.50
CA TRP A 62 -13.04 23.97 -13.84
C TRP A 62 -14.11 25.05 -14.14
N PRO A 63 -14.32 26.01 -13.23
CA PRO A 63 -15.18 27.16 -13.48
C PRO A 63 -14.73 27.95 -14.73
N LYS A 64 -15.68 28.65 -15.38
CA LYS A 64 -15.54 29.31 -16.71
C LYS A 64 -14.37 30.30 -16.88
N GLU A 65 -13.63 30.62 -15.81
CA GLU A 65 -12.48 31.53 -15.82
C GLU A 65 -11.12 30.82 -15.59
N THR A 66 -11.07 29.48 -15.65
CA THR A 66 -9.83 28.73 -15.40
C THR A 66 -9.07 28.43 -16.70
N PHE A 67 -7.88 29.01 -16.86
CA PHE A 67 -6.98 28.74 -18.00
C PHE A 67 -5.99 27.62 -17.65
N VAL A 68 -6.33 26.38 -18.00
CA VAL A 68 -5.43 25.21 -17.88
C VAL A 68 -5.57 24.29 -19.09
N ASP A 69 -4.58 23.43 -19.32
CA ASP A 69 -4.76 22.30 -20.23
C ASP A 69 -5.76 21.32 -19.60
N PHE A 70 -7.02 21.48 -20.00
CA PHE A 70 -8.13 20.68 -19.54
C PHE A 70 -7.90 19.18 -19.79
N ASN A 71 -7.33 18.81 -20.95
CA ASN A 71 -7.18 17.41 -21.30
C ASN A 71 -6.12 16.74 -20.43
N HIS A 72 -4.99 17.42 -20.23
CA HIS A 72 -3.93 16.95 -19.35
C HIS A 72 -4.41 16.86 -17.89
N GLY A 73 -5.08 17.90 -17.39
CA GLY A 73 -5.61 17.94 -16.02
C GLY A 73 -6.66 16.87 -15.74
N LEU A 74 -7.60 16.66 -16.67
CA LEU A 74 -8.63 15.62 -16.53
C LEU A 74 -8.01 14.23 -16.52
N ASN A 75 -7.06 13.95 -17.41
CA ASN A 75 -6.40 12.64 -17.46
C ASN A 75 -5.57 12.38 -16.19
N ALA A 76 -4.86 13.39 -15.68
CA ALA A 76 -4.11 13.27 -14.43
C ALA A 76 -5.03 12.99 -13.23
N ALA A 77 -6.18 13.68 -13.15
CA ALA A 77 -7.14 13.48 -12.07
C ALA A 77 -7.81 12.09 -12.13
N VAL A 78 -8.14 11.60 -13.33
CA VAL A 78 -8.68 10.25 -13.54
C VAL A 78 -7.65 9.17 -13.21
N ASN A 79 -6.38 9.35 -13.61
CA ASN A 79 -5.33 8.39 -13.25
C ASN A 79 -5.13 8.31 -11.75
N LYS A 80 -5.13 9.46 -11.05
CA LYS A 80 -5.06 9.46 -9.59
C LYS A 80 -6.27 8.79 -8.91
N LEU A 81 -7.45 8.94 -9.50
CA LEU A 81 -8.64 8.21 -9.04
C LEU A 81 -8.47 6.70 -9.26
N ARG A 82 -7.96 6.29 -10.42
CA ARG A 82 -7.67 4.89 -10.74
C ARG A 82 -6.62 4.27 -9.80
N ASP A 83 -5.55 5.00 -9.48
CA ASP A 83 -4.52 4.55 -8.55
C ASP A 83 -5.12 4.20 -7.19
N VAL A 84 -5.99 5.07 -6.66
CA VAL A 84 -6.67 4.86 -5.38
C VAL A 84 -7.68 3.71 -5.44
N LEU A 85 -8.38 3.56 -6.56
CA LEU A 85 -9.32 2.46 -6.77
C LEU A 85 -8.65 1.14 -7.17
N CYS A 86 -7.33 1.14 -7.39
CA CYS A 86 -6.59 0.03 -7.99
C CYS A 86 -7.25 -0.43 -9.31
N ASP A 87 -7.62 0.54 -10.14
CA ASP A 87 -8.34 0.39 -11.40
C ASP A 87 -7.42 0.67 -12.60
N SER A 88 -7.70 0.08 -13.76
CA SER A 88 -6.88 0.25 -14.98
C SER A 88 -7.66 0.93 -16.10
N ALA A 89 -6.96 1.66 -16.98
CA ALA A 89 -7.56 2.21 -18.19
C ALA A 89 -7.76 1.14 -19.27
N ASP A 90 -6.90 0.11 -19.27
CA ASP A 90 -6.88 -0.97 -20.26
C ASP A 90 -7.78 -2.15 -19.84
N ASP A 91 -7.96 -2.36 -18.53
CA ASP A 91 -8.89 -3.33 -17.93
C ASP A 91 -9.71 -2.66 -16.81
N PRO A 92 -10.76 -1.90 -17.17
CA PRO A 92 -11.51 -1.12 -16.20
C PRO A 92 -12.43 -2.04 -15.38
N LYS A 93 -12.33 -1.94 -14.06
CA LYS A 93 -13.24 -2.56 -13.08
C LYS A 93 -14.28 -1.55 -12.59
N PHE A 94 -13.89 -0.28 -12.49
CA PHE A 94 -14.76 0.78 -11.99
C PHE A 94 -14.99 1.86 -13.05
N ILE A 95 -13.95 2.31 -13.76
CA ILE A 95 -13.99 3.48 -14.64
C ILE A 95 -13.58 3.09 -16.07
N GLU A 96 -14.57 2.93 -16.94
CA GLU A 96 -14.36 2.72 -18.37
C GLU A 96 -14.01 4.05 -19.07
N THR A 97 -12.96 4.05 -19.89
CA THR A 97 -12.64 5.18 -20.78
C THR A 97 -13.41 5.03 -22.09
N LEU A 98 -14.19 6.02 -22.47
CA LEU A 98 -14.80 6.12 -23.79
C LEU A 98 -14.02 7.17 -24.61
N PRO A 99 -13.12 6.75 -25.53
CA PRO A 99 -12.18 7.66 -26.19
C PRO A 99 -12.87 8.86 -26.81
N ARG A 100 -12.33 10.06 -26.56
CA ARG A 100 -12.86 11.37 -27.02
C ARG A 100 -14.25 11.74 -26.52
N ARG A 101 -14.94 10.88 -25.78
CA ARG A 101 -16.32 11.10 -25.30
C ARG A 101 -16.37 11.40 -23.81
N GLY A 102 -15.70 10.61 -22.98
CA GLY A 102 -15.74 10.76 -21.52
C GLY A 102 -15.44 9.47 -20.77
N TYR A 103 -16.06 9.31 -19.61
CA TYR A 103 -15.86 8.17 -18.72
C TYR A 103 -17.20 7.62 -18.25
N ARG A 104 -17.24 6.33 -17.92
CA ARG A 104 -18.42 5.65 -17.38
C ARG A 104 -18.04 4.85 -16.14
N PHE A 105 -18.87 4.91 -15.11
CA PHE A 105 -18.75 4.01 -13.97
C PHE A 105 -19.45 2.69 -14.28
N ILE A 106 -18.74 1.57 -14.24
CA ILE A 106 -19.25 0.26 -14.72
C ILE A 106 -19.53 -0.75 -13.60
N SER A 107 -19.11 -0.47 -12.37
CA SER A 107 -19.43 -1.32 -11.22
C SER A 107 -20.82 -1.03 -10.65
N LYS A 108 -21.43 -2.06 -10.05
CA LYS A 108 -22.67 -1.93 -9.27
C LYS A 108 -22.43 -1.00 -8.06
N VAL A 109 -23.38 -0.10 -7.81
CA VAL A 109 -23.39 0.81 -6.65
C VAL A 109 -24.60 0.50 -5.78
N GLU A 110 -24.37 0.19 -4.51
CA GLU A 110 -25.40 -0.13 -3.53
C GLU A 110 -25.54 1.04 -2.55
N ARG A 111 -26.78 1.46 -2.27
CA ARG A 111 -27.09 2.42 -1.22
C ARG A 111 -27.28 1.65 0.08
N GLY A 112 -26.57 2.04 1.14
CA GLY A 112 -26.74 1.40 2.45
C GLY A 112 -28.20 1.54 2.91
N VAL A 113 -28.90 0.42 3.08
CA VAL A 113 -30.19 0.35 3.79
C VAL A 113 -29.88 -0.22 5.17
N GLU A 114 -30.36 0.46 6.20
CA GLU A 114 -30.19 0.10 7.61
C GLU A 114 -31.04 -1.14 7.93
N GLU A 115 -30.43 -2.27 8.30
CA GLU A 115 -31.16 -3.39 8.90
C GLU A 115 -31.41 -3.10 10.39
N PRO A 116 -32.67 -3.15 10.87
CA PRO A 116 -32.97 -2.91 12.26
C PRO A 116 -32.53 -4.09 13.13
N ILE A 117 -31.81 -3.80 14.21
CA ILE A 117 -31.39 -4.77 15.23
C ILE A 117 -32.64 -5.27 16.01
N PRO A 118 -32.77 -6.58 16.32
CA PRO A 118 -33.84 -7.07 17.18
C PRO A 118 -33.66 -6.52 18.60
N VAL A 119 -34.66 -5.78 19.08
CA VAL A 119 -34.69 -5.27 20.46
C VAL A 119 -34.92 -6.45 21.42
N ALA A 120 -33.93 -6.75 22.25
CA ALA A 120 -34.10 -7.64 23.40
C ALA A 120 -34.98 -6.95 24.45
N GLU A 121 -36.08 -7.60 24.83
CA GLU A 121 -36.96 -7.16 25.91
C GLU A 121 -36.21 -7.17 27.24
N THR A 122 -36.10 -6.01 27.90
CA THR A 122 -35.75 -5.92 29.32
C THR A 122 -36.88 -5.25 30.09
N SER A 123 -37.36 -5.94 31.12
CA SER A 123 -38.45 -5.56 32.03
C SER A 123 -38.22 -4.20 32.73
N PRO A 124 -39.29 -3.51 33.19
CA PRO A 124 -39.17 -2.17 33.76
C PRO A 124 -38.71 -2.19 35.23
N PRO A 125 -37.85 -1.24 35.68
CA PRO A 125 -37.64 -1.00 37.09
C PRO A 125 -38.62 0.04 37.67
N THR A 126 -39.00 -0.22 38.93
CA THR A 126 -39.88 0.56 39.82
C THR A 126 -39.38 2.00 40.07
N PRO A 127 -40.26 3.00 40.28
CA PRO A 127 -39.83 4.39 40.46
C PRO A 127 -39.25 4.64 41.86
N LEU A 128 -38.08 5.28 41.92
CA LEU A 128 -37.51 5.85 43.15
C LEU A 128 -37.63 7.38 43.14
N VAL A 129 -38.00 7.88 44.31
CA VAL A 129 -38.39 9.25 44.66
C VAL A 129 -37.20 10.21 44.63
N VAL A 130 -37.41 11.41 44.08
CA VAL A 130 -36.46 12.54 44.07
C VAL A 130 -36.58 13.34 45.36
N PRO A 131 -35.47 13.68 46.06
CA PRO A 131 -35.45 14.82 46.96
C PRO A 131 -34.77 16.04 46.32
N THR A 132 -35.38 17.20 46.57
CA THR A 132 -35.00 18.56 46.20
C THR A 132 -33.58 18.94 46.63
N PRO A 133 -32.78 19.65 45.80
CA PRO A 133 -31.53 20.25 46.25
C PRO A 133 -31.76 21.59 46.97
N ALA A 134 -31.20 21.69 48.17
CA ALA A 134 -31.02 22.92 48.91
C ALA A 134 -29.77 23.69 48.44
N GLU A 135 -29.89 25.00 48.60
CA GLU A 135 -28.97 26.12 48.38
C GLU A 135 -27.57 25.96 48.99
N LEU A 136 -26.53 26.37 48.25
CA LEU A 136 -25.22 26.80 48.76
C LEU A 136 -24.48 27.70 47.72
N ALA A 137 -23.71 28.64 48.29
CA ALA A 137 -23.23 29.96 47.82
C ALA A 137 -22.22 30.00 46.62
N PRO A 138 -21.90 31.20 46.07
CA PRO A 138 -21.23 31.35 44.78
C PRO A 138 -19.68 31.43 44.85
N GLU A 139 -19.02 30.85 43.85
CA GLU A 139 -17.56 30.94 43.58
C GLU A 139 -17.25 32.01 42.51
N PRO A 140 -16.02 32.58 42.48
CA PRO A 140 -15.74 33.88 41.87
C PRO A 140 -15.58 33.86 40.34
N ARG A 141 -15.99 34.96 39.71
CA ARG A 141 -15.84 35.25 38.28
C ARG A 141 -14.39 35.55 37.93
N TYR A 142 -13.86 34.84 36.93
CA TYR A 142 -12.64 35.20 36.22
C TYR A 142 -13.02 35.94 34.92
N GLU A 143 -12.72 37.24 34.86
CA GLU A 143 -12.90 38.07 33.66
C GLU A 143 -11.76 37.84 32.66
N SER A 144 -12.11 37.56 31.40
CA SER A 144 -11.16 37.61 30.29
C SER A 144 -11.12 39.03 29.71
N PRO A 145 -9.95 39.62 29.43
CA PRO A 145 -9.88 40.97 28.89
C PRO A 145 -10.30 41.00 27.42
N ALA A 146 -11.15 41.97 27.09
CA ALA A 146 -11.53 42.32 25.73
C ALA A 146 -10.32 42.92 24.99
N ILE A 147 -9.93 42.33 23.87
CA ILE A 147 -9.02 42.97 22.91
C ILE A 147 -9.87 43.76 21.92
N THR A 148 -9.80 45.09 22.08
CA THR A 148 -10.35 46.11 21.19
C THR A 148 -9.62 46.07 19.84
N VAL A 149 -10.35 45.80 18.76
CA VAL A 149 -9.82 45.97 17.40
C VAL A 149 -10.17 47.39 16.94
N GLU A 150 -9.18 48.29 16.97
CA GLU A 150 -9.28 49.63 16.38
C GLU A 150 -9.40 49.55 14.85
N ARG A 151 -10.41 50.24 14.31
CA ARG A 151 -10.47 50.61 12.90
C ARG A 151 -9.55 51.80 12.66
N SER A 152 -8.54 51.60 11.84
CA SER A 152 -7.77 52.67 11.19
C SER A 152 -8.05 52.66 9.69
N LEU A 153 -8.69 53.72 9.21
CA LEU A 153 -8.82 54.07 7.80
C LEU A 153 -7.78 55.15 7.48
N GLY A 154 -6.85 54.87 6.57
CA GLY A 154 -5.91 55.86 6.02
C GLY A 154 -5.24 55.36 4.74
N ARG A 155 -5.58 55.99 3.62
CA ARG A 155 -5.16 55.65 2.23
C ARG A 155 -3.66 55.87 1.99
N THR A 156 -3.03 55.04 1.16
CA THR A 156 -2.07 55.50 0.13
C THR A 156 -1.89 54.48 -1.00
N LYS A 157 -1.60 54.99 -2.20
CA LYS A 157 -1.82 54.39 -3.53
C LYS A 157 -0.59 53.62 -4.07
N TRP A 158 -0.86 52.59 -4.87
CA TRP A 158 -0.22 52.18 -6.14
C TRP A 158 1.27 52.50 -6.39
N SER A 159 2.10 51.43 -6.52
CA SER A 159 3.18 51.30 -7.54
C SER A 159 3.93 49.95 -7.46
N TRP A 160 3.30 48.80 -7.75
CA TRP A 160 4.03 47.53 -7.93
C TRP A 160 3.70 46.77 -9.23
N GLY A 161 2.76 47.28 -10.05
CA GLY A 161 2.35 46.62 -11.29
C GLY A 161 3.44 46.61 -12.38
N ALA A 162 4.27 47.65 -12.47
CA ALA A 162 5.32 47.74 -13.49
C ALA A 162 6.52 46.82 -13.19
N ALA A 163 6.89 46.64 -11.92
CA ALA A 163 7.99 45.76 -11.52
C ALA A 163 7.62 44.27 -11.71
N ALA A 164 6.37 43.91 -11.44
CA ALA A 164 5.85 42.56 -11.68
C ALA A 164 5.81 42.22 -13.18
N LEU A 165 5.40 43.16 -14.03
CA LEU A 165 5.37 42.96 -15.48
C LEU A 165 6.79 42.83 -16.07
N LEU A 166 7.75 43.61 -15.57
CA LEU A 166 9.15 43.54 -16.02
C LEU A 166 9.80 42.20 -15.64
N MET A 167 9.50 41.66 -14.46
CA MET A 167 9.98 40.34 -14.03
C MET A 167 9.41 39.20 -14.89
N VAL A 168 8.15 39.28 -15.29
CA VAL A 168 7.52 38.29 -16.19
C VAL A 168 8.15 38.35 -17.58
N VAL A 169 8.45 39.55 -18.10
CA VAL A 169 9.11 39.71 -19.40
C VAL A 169 10.56 39.20 -19.36
N ILE A 170 11.31 39.47 -18.29
CA ILE A 170 12.67 38.95 -18.12
C ILE A 170 12.67 37.42 -18.01
N ALA A 171 11.75 36.84 -17.23
CA ALA A 171 11.59 35.40 -17.13
C ALA A 171 11.19 34.76 -18.48
N PHE A 172 10.36 35.44 -19.27
CA PHE A 172 9.96 34.97 -20.60
C PHE A 172 11.11 35.06 -21.61
N ILE A 173 11.92 36.12 -21.59
CA ILE A 173 13.11 36.24 -22.44
C ILE A 173 14.17 35.21 -22.05
N ALA A 174 14.37 34.95 -20.74
CA ALA A 174 15.25 33.89 -20.26
C ALA A 174 14.73 32.50 -20.69
N PHE A 175 13.42 32.27 -20.64
CA PHE A 175 12.80 31.04 -21.13
C PHE A 175 12.96 30.87 -22.65
N LEU A 176 12.85 31.95 -23.43
CA LEU A 176 13.11 31.93 -24.88
C LEU A 176 14.59 31.72 -25.21
N ALA A 177 15.51 32.24 -24.38
CA ALA A 177 16.95 32.02 -24.52
C ALA A 177 17.35 30.57 -24.16
N ILE A 178 16.78 30.02 -23.08
CA ILE A 178 17.01 28.63 -22.65
C ILE A 178 16.38 27.65 -23.64
N SER A 179 15.17 27.91 -24.14
CA SER A 179 14.51 27.04 -25.12
C SER A 179 15.18 27.07 -26.50
N LYS A 180 15.95 28.12 -26.83
CA LYS A 180 16.84 28.15 -28.00
C LYS A 180 18.18 27.43 -27.80
N ILE A 181 18.58 27.15 -26.55
CA ILE A 181 19.84 26.50 -26.19
C ILE A 181 19.64 25.00 -25.88
N SER A 182 18.45 24.59 -25.43
CA SER A 182 18.09 23.19 -25.28
C SER A 182 17.82 22.55 -26.64
N ARG A 183 18.89 22.07 -27.28
CA ARG A 183 18.81 21.21 -28.46
C ARG A 183 18.17 19.88 -28.02
N GLU A 184 17.04 19.51 -28.63
CA GLU A 184 16.50 18.16 -28.44
C GLU A 184 17.58 17.14 -28.85
N PRO A 185 17.89 16.14 -28.01
CA PRO A 185 18.90 15.14 -28.35
C PRO A 185 18.46 14.41 -29.61
N SER A 186 19.35 14.41 -30.60
CA SER A 186 19.14 13.80 -31.89
C SER A 186 18.84 12.30 -31.76
N GLU A 187 18.15 11.73 -32.73
CA GLU A 187 17.91 10.28 -32.78
C GLU A 187 19.20 9.44 -32.65
N SER A 188 20.32 9.95 -33.17
CA SER A 188 21.64 9.34 -33.01
C SER A 188 22.13 9.33 -31.56
N GLU A 189 21.86 10.38 -30.79
CA GLU A 189 22.25 10.46 -29.36
C GLU A 189 21.34 9.59 -28.49
N LYS A 190 20.04 9.49 -28.82
CA LYS A 190 19.12 8.53 -28.18
C LYS A 190 19.52 7.08 -28.48
N LYS A 191 19.91 6.78 -29.73
CA LYS A 191 20.41 5.46 -30.14
C LYS A 191 21.77 5.13 -29.53
N ALA A 192 22.67 6.11 -29.37
CA ALA A 192 23.95 5.92 -28.68
C ALA A 192 23.78 5.70 -27.16
N SER A 193 22.85 6.44 -26.52
CA SER A 193 22.47 6.25 -25.11
C SER A 193 21.82 4.87 -24.88
N MET A 194 20.88 4.48 -25.74
CA MET A 194 20.30 3.13 -25.72
C MET A 194 21.31 2.02 -26.04
N GLY A 195 22.28 2.27 -26.93
CA GLY A 195 23.35 1.32 -27.25
C GLY A 195 24.29 1.07 -26.07
N GLY A 196 24.65 2.13 -25.32
CA GLY A 196 25.45 2.03 -24.10
C GLY A 196 24.70 1.36 -22.94
N GLN A 197 23.42 1.68 -22.75
CA GLN A 197 22.57 1.03 -21.75
C GLN A 197 22.29 -0.44 -22.09
N GLY A 198 22.05 -0.76 -23.37
CA GLY A 198 21.82 -2.12 -23.84
C GLY A 198 23.01 -3.05 -23.59
N ALA A 199 24.24 -2.57 -23.75
CA ALA A 199 25.45 -3.33 -23.43
C ALA A 199 25.63 -3.56 -21.91
N ALA A 200 25.31 -2.57 -21.08
CA ALA A 200 25.35 -2.70 -19.63
C ALA A 200 24.28 -3.67 -19.09
N ILE A 201 23.07 -3.62 -19.64
CA ILE A 201 21.97 -4.54 -19.35
C ILE A 201 22.30 -5.97 -19.81
N ALA A 202 22.88 -6.13 -21.01
CA ALA A 202 23.29 -7.44 -21.52
C ALA A 202 24.33 -8.14 -20.62
N GLY A 203 25.24 -7.38 -19.99
CA GLY A 203 26.20 -7.91 -19.02
C GLY A 203 25.58 -8.37 -17.69
N LEU A 204 24.33 -8.01 -17.42
CA LEU A 204 23.59 -8.35 -16.20
C LEU A 204 22.53 -9.44 -16.43
N VAL A 205 22.34 -9.96 -17.64
CA VAL A 205 21.44 -11.10 -17.86
C VAL A 205 22.15 -12.38 -17.40
N LYS A 206 21.92 -12.73 -16.14
CA LYS A 206 22.45 -13.95 -15.51
C LYS A 206 21.33 -14.80 -14.93
N GLY A 207 21.59 -16.10 -14.87
CA GLY A 207 20.73 -17.09 -14.25
C GLY A 207 19.70 -17.73 -15.18
N VAL A 208 19.11 -18.83 -14.71
CA VAL A 208 18.10 -19.61 -15.43
C VAL A 208 16.75 -19.40 -14.77
N GLN A 209 15.76 -18.94 -15.54
CA GLN A 209 14.38 -18.83 -15.07
C GLN A 209 13.62 -20.14 -15.30
N VAL A 210 13.05 -20.69 -14.24
CA VAL A 210 12.25 -21.93 -14.27
C VAL A 210 10.87 -21.62 -13.70
N THR A 211 9.81 -21.96 -14.43
CA THR A 211 8.45 -21.83 -13.90
C THR A 211 8.19 -22.98 -12.94
N LEU A 212 7.94 -22.67 -11.66
CA LEU A 212 7.72 -23.66 -10.60
C LEU A 212 6.26 -24.08 -10.50
N VAL A 213 5.36 -23.10 -10.35
CA VAL A 213 3.94 -23.34 -10.07
C VAL A 213 3.10 -22.55 -11.04
N THR A 214 2.12 -23.21 -11.65
CA THR A 214 1.13 -22.64 -12.57
C THR A 214 -0.29 -23.00 -12.13
N GLY A 215 -1.28 -22.49 -12.86
CA GLY A 215 -2.70 -22.75 -12.62
C GLY A 215 -3.29 -21.82 -11.56
N GLY A 216 -4.22 -20.96 -11.99
CA GLY A 216 -4.76 -19.88 -11.17
C GLY A 216 -3.77 -18.72 -10.97
N LYS A 217 -4.05 -17.89 -9.97
CA LYS A 217 -3.21 -16.79 -9.51
C LYS A 217 -2.36 -17.28 -8.36
N ASN A 218 -1.04 -17.36 -8.55
CA ASN A 218 -0.07 -17.84 -7.56
C ASN A 218 0.88 -16.70 -7.19
N GLU A 219 0.92 -16.36 -5.91
CA GLU A 219 1.56 -15.13 -5.41
C GLU A 219 2.27 -15.35 -4.08
N GLY A 220 3.13 -14.42 -3.67
CA GLY A 220 3.80 -14.45 -2.35
C GLY A 220 4.59 -15.74 -2.06
N PRO A 221 5.46 -16.23 -2.97
CA PRO A 221 6.28 -17.40 -2.69
C PRO A 221 7.17 -17.18 -1.46
N GLN A 222 7.41 -18.24 -0.68
CA GLN A 222 8.40 -18.29 0.40
C GLN A 222 9.02 -19.69 0.51
N PHE A 223 10.35 -19.76 0.50
CA PHE A 223 11.08 -21.00 0.72
C PHE A 223 11.06 -21.41 2.19
N SER A 224 11.00 -22.72 2.45
CA SER A 224 11.23 -23.25 3.80
C SER A 224 12.67 -23.01 4.26
N PRO A 225 12.96 -23.02 5.57
CA PRO A 225 14.31 -22.80 6.10
C PRO A 225 15.36 -23.81 5.60
N ASP A 226 14.93 -25.02 5.25
CA ASP A 226 15.79 -26.05 4.66
C ASP A 226 15.86 -25.99 3.12
N GLY A 227 15.14 -25.05 2.49
CA GLY A 227 15.08 -24.84 1.04
C GLY A 227 14.35 -25.94 0.25
N LYS A 228 13.69 -26.89 0.91
CA LYS A 228 13.08 -28.07 0.24
C LYS A 228 11.61 -27.88 -0.12
N ARG A 229 10.91 -26.95 0.54
CA ARG A 229 9.50 -26.67 0.34
C ARG A 229 9.29 -25.21 -0.03
N LEU A 230 8.15 -24.94 -0.65
CA LEU A 230 7.68 -23.62 -1.04
C LEU A 230 6.25 -23.44 -0.50
N THR A 231 5.99 -22.34 0.18
CA THR A 231 4.61 -21.89 0.46
C THR A 231 4.28 -20.67 -0.39
N PHE A 232 3.01 -20.49 -0.72
CA PHE A 232 2.52 -19.43 -1.57
C PHE A 232 1.01 -19.25 -1.41
N MET A 233 0.47 -18.14 -1.91
CA MET A 233 -0.97 -17.93 -2.01
C MET A 233 -1.47 -18.45 -3.35
N SER A 234 -2.63 -19.11 -3.38
CA SER A 234 -3.29 -19.50 -4.64
C SER A 234 -4.80 -19.39 -4.56
N ASN A 235 -5.40 -18.88 -5.63
CA ASN A 235 -6.86 -18.85 -5.79
C ASN A 235 -7.44 -20.00 -6.62
N ARG A 236 -6.65 -21.05 -6.89
CA ARG A 236 -7.05 -22.13 -7.82
C ARG A 236 -8.30 -22.91 -7.40
N ASN A 237 -8.69 -22.83 -6.14
CA ASN A 237 -9.93 -23.41 -5.61
C ASN A 237 -11.09 -22.40 -5.50
N GLY A 238 -10.99 -21.27 -6.20
CA GLY A 238 -12.03 -20.22 -6.27
C GLY A 238 -11.84 -19.06 -5.31
N ALA A 239 -11.08 -19.24 -4.23
CA ALA A 239 -10.75 -18.22 -3.25
C ALA A 239 -9.27 -18.34 -2.84
N THR A 240 -8.67 -17.24 -2.38
CA THR A 240 -7.24 -17.19 -2.06
C THR A 240 -6.98 -17.91 -0.74
N ASP A 241 -6.15 -18.94 -0.80
CA ASP A 241 -5.70 -19.70 0.36
C ASP A 241 -4.18 -19.86 0.36
N VAL A 242 -3.62 -20.32 1.47
CA VAL A 242 -2.22 -20.71 1.60
C VAL A 242 -2.04 -22.13 1.07
N TRP A 243 -1.05 -22.29 0.21
CA TRP A 243 -0.66 -23.55 -0.42
C TRP A 243 0.78 -23.88 -0.08
N ILE A 244 1.10 -25.16 -0.23
CA ILE A 244 2.45 -25.69 -0.09
C ILE A 244 2.77 -26.60 -1.27
N ALA A 245 4.04 -26.62 -1.67
CA ALA A 245 4.60 -27.50 -2.69
C ALA A 245 6.05 -27.84 -2.33
N ASN A 246 6.64 -28.79 -3.06
CA ASN A 246 8.10 -28.95 -3.09
C ASN A 246 8.74 -27.68 -3.65
N ALA A 247 10.01 -27.41 -3.32
CA ALA A 247 10.73 -26.25 -3.85
C ALA A 247 10.88 -26.26 -5.38
N SER A 248 10.72 -27.43 -6.01
CA SER A 248 10.62 -27.57 -7.47
C SER A 248 9.25 -27.16 -8.06
N GLY A 249 8.28 -26.81 -7.21
CA GLY A 249 6.90 -26.52 -7.57
C GLY A 249 6.00 -27.76 -7.73
N SER A 250 6.56 -28.96 -7.61
CA SER A 250 5.81 -30.21 -7.66
C SER A 250 4.96 -30.45 -6.41
N ASP A 251 3.92 -31.26 -6.56
CA ASP A 251 2.97 -31.64 -5.49
C ASP A 251 2.28 -30.46 -4.77
N PRO A 252 1.71 -29.48 -5.51
CA PRO A 252 1.02 -28.36 -4.88
C PRO A 252 -0.32 -28.80 -4.27
N HIS A 253 -0.51 -28.56 -2.98
CA HIS A 253 -1.75 -28.85 -2.26
C HIS A 253 -2.12 -27.72 -1.28
N PRO A 254 -3.43 -27.52 -0.99
CA PRO A 254 -3.86 -26.45 -0.10
C PRO A 254 -3.46 -26.79 1.33
N LEU A 255 -2.93 -25.80 2.04
CA LEU A 255 -2.67 -25.87 3.48
C LEU A 255 -3.84 -25.30 4.27
N THR A 256 -4.54 -24.30 3.71
CA THR A 256 -5.77 -23.72 4.28
C THR A 256 -6.94 -23.81 3.29
N THR A 257 -8.16 -23.68 3.83
CA THR A 257 -9.41 -23.56 3.06
C THR A 257 -10.33 -22.51 3.69
N LEU A 258 -9.75 -21.35 4.04
CA LEU A 258 -10.42 -20.23 4.70
C LEU A 258 -11.04 -19.26 3.69
N GLY A 259 -10.58 -19.29 2.44
CA GLY A 259 -11.06 -18.45 1.34
C GLY A 259 -10.58 -16.99 1.38
N ASP A 260 -9.70 -16.67 2.32
CA ASP A 260 -9.07 -15.35 2.44
C ASP A 260 -7.83 -15.43 3.34
N ALA A 261 -6.87 -16.28 2.95
CA ALA A 261 -5.62 -16.47 3.67
C ALA A 261 -4.42 -16.02 2.84
N GLY A 262 -3.56 -15.17 3.43
CA GLY A 262 -2.49 -14.48 2.73
C GLY A 262 -1.16 -14.42 3.48
N THR A 263 -0.14 -13.94 2.77
CA THR A 263 1.22 -13.62 3.26
C THR A 263 1.89 -14.71 4.11
N PRO A 264 1.89 -15.98 3.67
CA PRO A 264 2.42 -17.09 4.48
C PRO A 264 3.92 -16.92 4.76
N ARG A 265 4.36 -17.24 5.99
CA ARG A 265 5.76 -17.23 6.43
C ARG A 265 6.12 -18.44 7.26
N TRP A 266 7.22 -19.07 6.91
CA TRP A 266 7.81 -20.18 7.65
C TRP A 266 8.37 -19.75 9.01
N SER A 267 8.09 -20.57 10.02
CA SER A 267 8.86 -20.60 11.27
C SER A 267 10.31 -21.03 11.00
N PRO A 268 11.28 -20.63 11.84
CA PRO A 268 12.70 -20.96 11.65
C PRO A 268 12.99 -22.47 11.68
N ASP A 269 12.18 -23.24 12.40
CA ASP A 269 12.29 -24.71 12.47
C ASP A 269 11.59 -25.43 11.30
N GLY A 270 10.86 -24.69 10.47
CA GLY A 270 10.15 -25.21 9.31
C GLY A 270 8.92 -26.05 9.64
N GLN A 271 8.41 -26.03 10.88
CA GLN A 271 7.29 -26.86 11.32
C GLN A 271 5.94 -26.15 11.27
N THR A 272 5.94 -24.82 11.27
CA THR A 272 4.74 -23.98 11.35
C THR A 272 4.77 -22.88 10.30
N ILE A 273 3.61 -22.51 9.76
CA ILE A 273 3.41 -21.34 8.91
C ILE A 273 2.56 -20.31 9.66
N ALA A 274 3.03 -19.07 9.72
CA ALA A 274 2.21 -17.91 10.13
C ALA A 274 1.64 -17.24 8.88
N PHE A 275 0.41 -16.77 8.95
CA PHE A 275 -0.28 -16.14 7.82
C PHE A 275 -1.34 -15.15 8.33
N ASP A 276 -1.78 -14.23 7.47
CA ASP A 276 -2.92 -13.37 7.78
C ASP A 276 -4.22 -13.85 7.12
N SER A 277 -5.34 -13.62 7.80
CA SER A 277 -6.68 -13.92 7.29
C SER A 277 -7.71 -13.07 8.00
N HIS A 278 -8.84 -12.77 7.35
CA HIS A 278 -9.90 -11.98 7.98
C HIS A 278 -10.68 -12.79 9.02
N ILE A 279 -10.81 -12.22 10.21
CA ILE A 279 -11.74 -12.69 11.24
C ILE A 279 -12.73 -11.56 11.50
N HIS A 280 -13.98 -11.78 11.08
CA HIS A 280 -15.02 -10.76 11.04
C HIS A 280 -14.61 -9.54 10.20
N LYS A 281 -14.37 -8.38 10.83
CA LYS A 281 -14.14 -7.11 10.15
C LYS A 281 -12.65 -6.85 9.86
N TYR A 282 -11.75 -7.46 10.61
CA TYR A 282 -10.32 -7.12 10.62
C TYR A 282 -9.45 -8.32 10.28
N SER A 283 -8.28 -8.06 9.68
CA SER A 283 -7.27 -9.09 9.48
C SER A 283 -6.67 -9.53 10.82
N ALA A 284 -6.47 -10.83 10.98
CA ALA A 284 -5.88 -11.49 12.13
C ALA A 284 -4.59 -12.22 11.70
N ILE A 285 -3.72 -12.52 12.65
CA ILE A 285 -2.58 -13.42 12.43
C ILE A 285 -2.94 -14.80 12.98
N LEU A 286 -2.77 -15.80 12.14
CA LEU A 286 -2.99 -17.20 12.45
C LEU A 286 -1.70 -17.99 12.22
N THR A 287 -1.66 -19.18 12.80
CA THR A 287 -0.59 -20.17 12.59
C THR A 287 -1.20 -21.51 12.22
N ILE A 288 -0.51 -22.29 11.39
CA ILE A 288 -0.92 -23.65 11.00
C ILE A 288 0.32 -24.54 10.92
N PRO A 289 0.26 -25.83 11.34
CA PRO A 289 1.36 -26.75 11.11
C PRO A 289 1.65 -26.91 9.61
N ALA A 290 2.91 -26.99 9.24
CA ALA A 290 3.34 -27.08 7.84
C ALA A 290 2.91 -28.38 7.15
N ASP A 291 2.61 -29.42 7.92
CA ASP A 291 2.11 -30.70 7.44
C ASP A 291 0.55 -30.76 7.43
N GLY A 292 -0.09 -29.60 7.64
CA GLY A 292 -1.55 -29.45 7.67
C GLY A 292 -2.14 -29.61 9.07
N GLY A 293 -3.45 -29.36 9.17
CA GLY A 293 -4.20 -29.40 10.41
C GLY A 293 -5.08 -28.17 10.60
N ALA A 294 -5.52 -27.93 11.83
CA ALA A 294 -6.37 -26.79 12.14
C ALA A 294 -5.52 -25.52 12.34
N PRO A 295 -5.89 -24.39 11.70
CA PRO A 295 -5.34 -23.09 12.05
C PRO A 295 -5.61 -22.70 13.50
N ARG A 296 -4.63 -22.05 14.13
CA ARG A 296 -4.74 -21.43 15.45
C ARG A 296 -4.65 -19.92 15.30
N VAL A 297 -5.66 -19.22 15.80
CA VAL A 297 -5.63 -17.75 15.91
C VAL A 297 -4.61 -17.35 16.97
N LEU A 298 -3.67 -16.48 16.59
CA LEU A 298 -2.64 -15.96 17.48
C LEU A 298 -2.98 -14.55 17.97
N ILE A 299 -3.43 -13.68 17.07
CA ILE A 299 -3.90 -12.34 17.39
C ILE A 299 -5.04 -11.93 16.47
N ALA A 300 -6.10 -11.39 17.07
CA ALA A 300 -7.30 -10.87 16.41
C ALA A 300 -7.88 -9.74 17.29
N GLY A 301 -8.86 -8.99 16.77
CA GLY A 301 -9.54 -7.92 17.50
C GLY A 301 -9.96 -6.78 16.59
N ASP A 302 -9.94 -5.56 17.13
CA ASP A 302 -10.52 -4.37 16.49
C ASP A 302 -9.54 -3.58 15.60
N SER A 303 -8.49 -4.24 15.12
CA SER A 303 -7.44 -3.66 14.29
C SER A 303 -6.97 -4.66 13.25
N ASN A 304 -6.49 -4.17 12.12
CA ASN A 304 -5.88 -5.01 11.10
C ASN A 304 -4.51 -5.50 11.59
N ASN A 305 -4.25 -6.78 11.39
CA ASN A 305 -2.98 -7.44 11.64
C ASN A 305 -2.62 -8.23 10.40
N SER A 306 -1.51 -7.87 9.75
CA SER A 306 -1.14 -8.41 8.43
C SER A 306 0.37 -8.57 8.29
N VAL A 307 0.78 -9.32 7.27
CA VAL A 307 2.18 -9.52 6.87
C VAL A 307 3.04 -9.96 8.06
N PRO A 308 2.75 -11.13 8.64
CA PRO A 308 3.53 -11.64 9.75
C PRO A 308 4.97 -11.94 9.29
N SER A 309 5.88 -12.14 10.24
CA SER A 309 7.17 -12.80 10.06
C SER A 309 7.68 -13.32 11.40
N TRP A 310 8.53 -14.34 11.37
CA TRP A 310 9.02 -14.97 12.58
C TRP A 310 10.31 -14.33 13.07
N SER A 311 10.49 -14.33 14.39
CA SER A 311 11.81 -14.10 14.95
C SER A 311 12.74 -15.27 14.67
N LYS A 312 14.06 -15.03 14.61
CA LYS A 312 15.07 -16.05 14.31
C LYS A 312 15.13 -17.16 15.35
N ASP A 313 14.83 -16.83 16.60
CA ASP A 313 14.74 -17.79 17.70
C ASP A 313 13.38 -18.51 17.76
N GLY A 314 12.39 -18.11 16.94
CA GLY A 314 11.06 -18.72 16.90
C GLY A 314 10.17 -18.37 18.10
N HIS A 315 10.56 -17.45 18.98
CA HIS A 315 9.77 -17.09 20.16
C HIS A 315 8.73 -16.00 19.89
N PHE A 316 8.88 -15.24 18.81
CA PHE A 316 7.99 -14.13 18.47
C PHE A 316 7.54 -14.19 17.01
N ILE A 317 6.35 -13.64 16.77
CA ILE A 317 5.89 -13.25 15.44
C ILE A 317 5.80 -11.73 15.40
N TYR A 318 6.53 -11.12 14.48
CA TYR A 318 6.37 -9.73 14.09
C TYR A 318 5.24 -9.61 13.08
N PHE A 319 4.54 -8.48 13.05
CA PHE A 319 3.44 -8.24 12.10
C PHE A 319 3.16 -6.73 12.01
N ALA A 320 2.52 -6.31 10.92
CA ALA A 320 2.04 -4.94 10.78
C ALA A 320 0.65 -4.78 11.40
N SER A 321 0.42 -3.73 12.18
CA SER A 321 -0.90 -3.42 12.73
C SER A 321 -1.22 -1.94 12.77
N ASP A 322 -2.47 -1.60 12.48
CA ASP A 322 -2.99 -0.22 12.46
C ASP A 322 -3.67 0.21 13.77
N ARG A 323 -3.48 -0.56 14.85
CA ARG A 323 -4.15 -0.35 16.16
C ARG A 323 -3.90 1.01 16.83
N THR A 324 -2.89 1.74 16.38
CA THR A 324 -2.53 3.11 16.82
C THR A 324 -2.94 4.18 15.81
N GLY A 325 -3.74 3.82 14.80
CA GLY A 325 -4.23 4.70 13.73
C GLY A 325 -3.39 4.70 12.47
N ARG A 326 -2.26 3.97 12.44
CA ARG A 326 -1.41 3.76 11.26
C ARG A 326 -0.65 2.45 11.38
N PHE A 327 -0.26 1.85 10.26
CA PHE A 327 0.54 0.62 10.29
C PHE A 327 1.90 0.85 10.93
N GLU A 328 2.15 0.09 11.99
CA GLU A 328 3.41 -0.02 12.71
C GLU A 328 3.76 -1.50 12.84
N VAL A 329 5.04 -1.80 13.13
CA VAL A 329 5.45 -3.17 13.43
C VAL A 329 5.22 -3.45 14.91
N TRP A 330 4.56 -4.57 15.17
CA TRP A 330 4.33 -5.13 16.49
C TRP A 330 4.92 -6.53 16.55
N ARG A 331 5.15 -7.06 17.76
CA ARG A 331 5.46 -8.46 18.00
C ARG A 331 4.55 -9.08 19.05
N VAL A 332 4.30 -10.37 18.92
CA VAL A 332 3.55 -11.17 19.90
C VAL A 332 4.32 -12.48 20.18
N PRO A 333 4.34 -13.00 21.42
CA PRO A 333 4.89 -14.32 21.67
C PRO A 333 4.18 -15.39 20.84
N THR A 334 4.90 -16.40 20.36
CA THR A 334 4.31 -17.51 19.56
C THR A 334 3.37 -18.39 20.38
N THR A 335 3.48 -18.33 21.70
CA THR A 335 2.51 -18.92 22.64
C THR A 335 1.21 -18.12 22.74
N GLY A 336 1.15 -16.91 22.18
CA GLY A 336 0.11 -15.92 22.42
C GLY A 336 0.43 -15.03 23.63
N GLY A 337 -0.33 -13.95 23.80
CA GLY A 337 -0.14 -12.99 24.89
C GLY A 337 -0.25 -11.54 24.43
N PRO A 338 0.16 -10.57 25.27
CA PRO A 338 0.14 -9.17 24.89
C PRO A 338 1.14 -8.90 23.76
N ALA A 339 0.70 -8.08 22.81
CA ALA A 339 1.56 -7.62 21.73
C ALA A 339 2.30 -6.34 22.13
N GLN A 340 3.55 -6.22 21.68
CA GLN A 340 4.44 -5.11 21.94
C GLN A 340 4.74 -4.35 20.65
N GLN A 341 4.63 -3.03 20.68
CA GLN A 341 5.01 -2.17 19.56
C GLN A 341 6.53 -2.13 19.40
N ILE A 342 7.00 -2.17 18.16
CA ILE A 342 8.43 -2.14 17.81
C ILE A 342 8.81 -0.86 17.08
N THR A 343 7.96 -0.36 16.19
CA THR A 343 8.25 0.86 15.42
C THR A 343 7.26 1.98 15.68
N GLN A 344 7.72 3.21 15.49
CA GLN A 344 6.98 4.45 15.56
C GLN A 344 6.97 5.12 14.18
N ASP A 345 5.94 5.90 13.88
CA ASP A 345 5.81 6.65 12.62
C ASP A 345 5.86 5.77 11.36
N GLY A 346 5.69 4.46 11.51
CA GLY A 346 5.40 3.54 10.41
C GLY A 346 6.17 2.25 10.48
N GLY A 347 5.60 1.23 9.88
CA GLY A 347 6.34 0.02 9.56
C GLY A 347 5.44 -1.06 8.97
N PHE A 348 6.01 -1.78 8.02
CA PHE A 348 5.33 -2.85 7.29
C PHE A 348 6.35 -3.90 6.84
N ALA A 349 5.88 -5.11 6.53
CA ALA A 349 6.72 -6.21 6.06
C ALA A 349 8.01 -6.43 6.90
N PRO A 350 7.90 -6.61 8.23
CA PRO A 350 9.08 -6.78 9.08
C PRO A 350 9.84 -8.07 8.73
N VAL A 351 11.17 -8.05 8.74
CA VAL A 351 12.03 -9.23 8.56
C VAL A 351 13.25 -9.11 9.46
N GLU A 352 13.47 -10.09 10.33
CA GLU A 352 14.63 -10.08 11.23
C GLU A 352 15.91 -10.46 10.49
N SER A 353 17.00 -9.76 10.82
CA SER A 353 18.37 -10.07 10.41
C SER A 353 18.81 -11.47 10.82
N ALA A 354 19.75 -12.07 10.09
CA ALA A 354 20.21 -13.44 10.36
C ALA A 354 20.84 -13.64 11.75
N ASP A 355 21.44 -12.60 12.33
CA ASP A 355 22.04 -12.62 13.66
C ASP A 355 21.05 -12.31 14.81
N GLY A 356 19.79 -11.99 14.49
CA GLY A 356 18.74 -11.70 15.46
C GLY A 356 18.87 -10.35 16.18
N LYS A 357 19.70 -9.43 15.65
CA LYS A 357 20.00 -8.16 16.34
C LYS A 357 19.22 -6.97 15.80
N LEU A 358 18.90 -7.03 14.51
CA LEU A 358 18.16 -5.99 13.81
C LEU A 358 16.84 -6.54 13.27
N LEU A 359 15.83 -5.69 13.26
CA LEU A 359 14.61 -5.90 12.49
C LEU A 359 14.58 -4.91 11.32
N PHE A 360 14.56 -5.43 10.09
CA PHE A 360 14.34 -4.64 8.89
C PHE A 360 12.84 -4.50 8.64
N TYR A 361 12.41 -3.37 8.09
CA TYR A 361 11.01 -3.13 7.76
C TYR A 361 10.87 -2.06 6.67
N ALA A 362 9.77 -2.13 5.91
CA ALA A 362 9.38 -1.10 4.97
C ALA A 362 8.76 0.09 5.72
N LYS A 363 9.26 1.30 5.45
CA LYS A 363 8.77 2.55 6.03
C LYS A 363 8.63 3.62 4.95
N ASN A 364 7.60 4.45 5.08
CA ASN A 364 7.31 5.59 4.22
C ASN A 364 6.97 5.20 2.76
N GLN A 365 6.46 6.16 1.97
CA GLN A 365 6.42 6.10 0.49
C GLN A 365 5.79 4.86 -0.17
N PHE A 366 4.66 4.34 0.31
CA PHE A 366 3.97 3.25 -0.41
C PHE A 366 3.46 3.69 -1.80
N PRO A 367 3.60 2.83 -2.85
CA PRO A 367 4.04 1.44 -2.79
C PRO A 367 5.56 1.23 -2.79
N ASN A 368 6.40 2.25 -3.00
CA ASN A 368 7.87 2.21 -3.10
C ASN A 368 8.58 2.62 -1.78
N PRO A 369 8.53 1.80 -0.72
CA PRO A 369 9.02 2.22 0.59
C PRO A 369 10.53 2.37 0.64
N GLU A 370 11.02 3.07 1.64
CA GLU A 370 12.40 2.91 2.09
C GLU A 370 12.48 1.72 3.04
N VAL A 371 13.57 0.95 2.97
CA VAL A 371 13.85 -0.06 3.99
C VAL A 371 14.58 0.59 5.16
N TRP A 372 14.04 0.38 6.36
CA TRP A 372 14.55 0.85 7.64
C TRP A 372 14.98 -0.33 8.50
N GLU A 373 15.78 -0.04 9.51
CA GLU A 373 16.25 -0.98 10.52
C GLU A 373 15.99 -0.43 11.92
N VAL A 374 15.69 -1.32 12.85
CA VAL A 374 15.58 -1.02 14.28
C VAL A 374 16.37 -2.04 15.08
N SER A 375 17.11 -1.55 16.07
CA SER A 375 17.86 -2.42 16.98
C SER A 375 16.92 -3.15 17.93
N LEU A 376 16.99 -4.48 17.95
CA LEU A 376 16.28 -5.32 18.92
C LEU A 376 17.02 -5.35 20.28
N GLU A 377 18.27 -4.90 20.29
CA GLU A 377 19.08 -4.67 21.49
C GLU A 377 19.03 -3.17 21.89
N GLY A 378 19.06 -2.86 23.18
CA GLY A 378 19.43 -1.51 23.63
C GLY A 378 18.48 -0.35 23.27
N GLY A 379 17.16 -0.56 23.24
CA GLY A 379 16.18 0.53 23.29
C GLY A 379 15.54 0.96 21.95
N GLY A 380 15.69 0.20 20.87
CA GLY A 380 14.83 0.35 19.69
C GLY A 380 15.11 1.58 18.82
N VAL A 381 16.38 1.93 18.60
CA VAL A 381 16.73 3.07 17.73
C VAL A 381 16.41 2.72 16.27
N GLU A 382 15.49 3.47 15.67
CA GLU A 382 15.11 3.36 14.26
C GLU A 382 16.00 4.22 13.36
N ALA A 383 16.44 3.66 12.24
CA ALA A 383 17.18 4.39 11.20
C ALA A 383 16.88 3.83 9.81
N PRO A 384 17.00 4.63 8.72
CA PRO A 384 16.95 4.06 7.39
C PRO A 384 18.18 3.19 7.14
N LEU A 385 18.01 2.07 6.42
CA LEU A 385 19.09 1.18 6.03
C LEU A 385 20.22 1.94 5.32
N ARG A 386 21.46 1.45 5.44
CA ARG A 386 22.63 2.06 4.80
C ARG A 386 23.41 1.02 3.96
N PRO A 387 23.60 1.26 2.65
CA PRO A 387 22.95 2.26 1.79
C PRO A 387 21.41 2.28 1.84
N ILE A 388 20.82 3.44 1.56
CA ILE A 388 19.35 3.58 1.45
C ILE A 388 18.89 2.82 0.22
N ILE A 389 17.93 1.91 0.39
CA ILE A 389 17.30 1.18 -0.71
C ILE A 389 15.81 1.51 -0.77
N ARG A 390 15.25 1.48 -1.98
CA ARG A 390 13.83 1.74 -2.26
C ARG A 390 13.28 0.65 -3.18
N PRO A 391 12.79 -0.47 -2.63
CA PRO A 391 12.18 -1.52 -3.42
C PRO A 391 10.95 -0.99 -4.18
N VAL A 392 10.63 -1.60 -5.32
CA VAL A 392 9.48 -1.19 -6.15
C VAL A 392 8.13 -1.43 -5.46
N THR A 393 8.03 -2.44 -4.60
CA THR A 393 6.91 -2.66 -3.68
C THR A 393 7.41 -2.98 -2.27
N TRP A 394 6.53 -2.90 -1.28
CA TRP A 394 6.81 -3.40 0.06
C TRP A 394 7.10 -4.91 0.14
N ALA A 395 6.80 -5.68 -0.92
CA ALA A 395 6.96 -7.12 -1.02
C ALA A 395 8.08 -7.57 -1.99
N THR A 396 8.78 -6.64 -2.65
CA THR A 396 9.90 -6.96 -3.56
C THR A 396 11.27 -6.82 -2.89
N TRP A 397 11.39 -7.28 -1.65
CA TRP A 397 12.67 -7.35 -0.94
C TRP A 397 12.66 -8.50 0.07
N ALA A 398 13.84 -9.05 0.34
CA ALA A 398 14.02 -10.17 1.25
C ALA A 398 15.42 -10.19 1.85
N VAL A 399 15.59 -10.92 2.95
CA VAL A 399 16.86 -11.05 3.68
C VAL A 399 17.38 -12.48 3.52
N ALA A 400 18.65 -12.62 3.13
CA ALA A 400 19.37 -13.90 3.12
C ALA A 400 20.78 -13.68 3.70
N GLY A 401 21.11 -14.44 4.75
CA GLY A 401 22.33 -14.21 5.53
C GLY A 401 22.42 -12.76 6.02
N ASP A 402 23.58 -12.14 5.78
CA ASP A 402 23.85 -10.73 6.11
C ASP A 402 23.44 -9.74 5.01
N SER A 403 22.71 -10.19 3.99
CA SER A 403 22.39 -9.39 2.79
C SER A 403 20.88 -9.14 2.66
N VAL A 404 20.54 -7.97 2.10
CA VAL A 404 19.18 -7.61 1.72
C VAL A 404 19.10 -7.55 0.20
N PHE A 405 18.28 -8.41 -0.38
CA PHE A 405 17.95 -8.42 -1.80
C PHE A 405 16.70 -7.58 -2.04
N TYR A 406 16.67 -6.81 -3.13
CA TYR A 406 15.53 -5.99 -3.47
C TYR A 406 15.41 -5.77 -4.98
N VAL A 407 14.20 -5.51 -5.45
CA VAL A 407 13.95 -5.11 -6.85
C VAL A 407 13.89 -3.60 -6.93
N GLU A 408 14.66 -3.03 -7.85
CA GLU A 408 14.63 -1.62 -8.20
C GLU A 408 14.31 -1.40 -9.68
N GLU A 409 13.88 -0.17 -9.99
CA GLU A 409 13.73 0.27 -11.36
C GLU A 409 15.10 0.64 -11.95
N GLY A 410 15.52 -0.15 -12.93
CA GLY A 410 16.72 0.09 -13.72
C GLY A 410 16.50 1.05 -14.89
N PRO A 411 17.58 1.37 -15.65
CA PRO A 411 17.49 2.16 -16.86
C PRO A 411 16.46 1.58 -17.84
N GLY A 412 15.60 2.44 -18.39
CA GLY A 412 14.56 2.03 -19.33
C GLY A 412 13.37 1.32 -18.69
N ASN A 413 13.10 1.53 -17.39
CA ASN A 413 12.00 0.95 -16.64
C ASN A 413 12.04 -0.60 -16.64
N ILE A 414 13.23 -1.14 -16.36
CA ILE A 414 13.48 -2.59 -16.34
C ILE A 414 13.63 -3.03 -14.89
N ALA A 415 12.94 -4.09 -14.49
CA ALA A 415 13.07 -4.67 -13.17
C ALA A 415 14.46 -5.27 -12.97
N MET A 416 15.21 -4.74 -12.00
CA MET A 416 16.56 -5.20 -11.66
C MET A 416 16.58 -5.74 -10.24
N LEU A 417 17.17 -6.91 -10.06
CA LEU A 417 17.51 -7.44 -8.75
C LEU A 417 18.84 -6.84 -8.31
N SER A 418 18.86 -6.26 -7.13
CA SER A 418 20.05 -5.72 -6.48
C SER A 418 20.19 -6.29 -5.09
N VAL A 419 21.42 -6.28 -4.58
CA VAL A 419 21.75 -6.73 -3.23
C VAL A 419 22.56 -5.66 -2.50
N VAL A 420 22.22 -5.45 -1.24
CA VAL A 420 22.98 -4.63 -0.30
C VAL A 420 23.52 -5.49 0.82
N GLU A 421 24.78 -5.26 1.17
CA GLU A 421 25.46 -5.82 2.33
C GLU A 421 25.60 -4.70 3.36
N PRO A 422 24.67 -4.58 4.34
CA PRO A 422 24.59 -3.39 5.20
C PRO A 422 25.86 -3.18 6.03
N LYS A 423 26.43 -4.26 6.59
CA LYS A 423 27.67 -4.23 7.38
C LYS A 423 28.86 -3.72 6.55
N ALA A 424 28.96 -4.14 5.29
CA ALA A 424 30.02 -3.72 4.37
C ALA A 424 29.73 -2.36 3.69
N ARG A 425 28.51 -1.83 3.85
CA ARG A 425 27.99 -0.65 3.14
C ARG A 425 28.17 -0.73 1.63
N ARG A 426 28.04 -1.95 1.09
CA ARG A 426 28.23 -2.24 -0.33
C ARG A 426 26.89 -2.55 -0.96
N MET A 427 26.68 -2.06 -2.18
CA MET A 427 25.55 -2.46 -3.02
C MET A 427 26.06 -2.89 -4.37
N ARG A 428 25.38 -3.86 -4.99
CA ARG A 428 25.63 -4.26 -6.37
C ARG A 428 24.35 -4.70 -7.05
N GLN A 429 24.30 -4.49 -8.36
CA GLN A 429 23.28 -5.08 -9.22
C GLN A 429 23.63 -6.56 -9.44
N VAL A 430 22.60 -7.41 -9.41
CA VAL A 430 22.74 -8.86 -9.50
C VAL A 430 22.36 -9.32 -10.91
N THR A 431 21.10 -9.08 -11.29
CA THR A 431 20.57 -9.51 -12.59
C THR A 431 19.33 -8.72 -12.99
N VAL A 432 18.84 -8.95 -14.21
CA VAL A 432 17.61 -8.37 -14.75
C VAL A 432 16.49 -9.40 -14.70
N LEU A 433 15.32 -9.01 -14.16
CA LEU A 433 14.13 -9.87 -14.09
C LEU A 433 13.23 -9.70 -15.32
N GLY A 434 13.37 -8.60 -16.06
CA GLY A 434 12.63 -8.28 -17.27
C GLY A 434 11.25 -7.70 -17.02
N ARG A 435 10.46 -8.26 -16.09
CA ARG A 435 9.18 -7.71 -15.63
C ARG A 435 9.20 -7.48 -14.12
N PHE A 436 8.43 -6.49 -13.65
CA PHE A 436 8.31 -6.20 -12.22
C PHE A 436 7.42 -7.24 -11.55
N PRO A 437 7.97 -8.04 -10.60
CA PRO A 437 7.13 -8.83 -9.71
C PRO A 437 6.47 -7.94 -8.67
N PHE A 438 5.41 -8.42 -8.03
CA PHE A 438 4.90 -7.79 -6.81
C PHE A 438 5.54 -8.42 -5.56
N TRP A 439 5.79 -9.72 -5.60
CA TRP A 439 6.29 -10.55 -4.52
C TRP A 439 7.64 -11.17 -4.86
N LEU A 440 8.50 -11.24 -3.86
CA LEU A 440 9.81 -11.86 -3.99
C LEU A 440 10.16 -12.67 -2.74
N ALA A 441 10.84 -13.78 -2.96
CA ALA A 441 11.48 -14.62 -1.96
C ALA A 441 12.90 -14.95 -2.38
N ILE A 442 13.80 -15.04 -1.41
CA ILE A 442 15.16 -15.55 -1.60
C ILE A 442 15.29 -16.83 -0.78
N SER A 443 15.99 -17.84 -1.30
CA SER A 443 16.29 -19.05 -0.55
C SER A 443 17.23 -18.74 0.62
N PRO A 444 17.24 -19.57 1.68
CA PRO A 444 18.08 -19.35 2.86
C PRO A 444 19.59 -19.25 2.55
N ASP A 445 20.07 -19.94 1.52
CA ASP A 445 21.46 -19.90 1.05
C ASP A 445 21.76 -18.70 0.14
N GLY A 446 20.75 -17.89 -0.23
CA GLY A 446 20.90 -16.72 -1.08
C GLY A 446 21.03 -17.02 -2.58
N ARG A 447 20.81 -18.28 -3.01
CA ARG A 447 21.14 -18.76 -4.37
C ARG A 447 19.97 -18.88 -5.32
N LYS A 448 18.75 -18.93 -4.79
CA LYS A 448 17.52 -19.05 -5.56
C LYS A 448 16.59 -17.90 -5.22
N LEU A 449 16.07 -17.29 -6.25
CA LEU A 449 15.00 -16.29 -6.15
C LEU A 449 13.70 -16.98 -6.54
N ALA A 450 12.61 -16.72 -5.85
CA ALA A 450 11.26 -17.02 -6.32
C ALA A 450 10.46 -15.72 -6.37
N PHE A 451 9.70 -15.52 -7.43
CA PHE A 451 8.87 -14.33 -7.61
C PHE A 451 7.63 -14.67 -8.42
N ASP A 452 6.61 -13.82 -8.30
CA ASP A 452 5.39 -13.95 -9.08
C ASP A 452 5.57 -13.32 -10.48
N ARG A 453 5.04 -14.01 -11.50
CA ARG A 453 5.02 -13.50 -12.87
C ARG A 453 3.60 -13.57 -13.40
N THR A 454 3.05 -12.39 -13.71
CA THR A 454 1.76 -12.28 -14.39
C THR A 454 1.91 -12.71 -15.85
N ASP A 455 1.31 -13.86 -16.19
CA ASP A 455 1.32 -14.41 -17.54
C ASP A 455 0.11 -13.93 -18.34
N SER A 456 -1.05 -13.77 -17.68
CA SER A 456 -2.28 -13.18 -18.25
C SER A 456 -3.13 -12.50 -17.16
N GLU A 457 -4.24 -11.86 -17.55
CA GLU A 457 -5.20 -11.18 -16.65
C GLU A 457 -5.69 -12.05 -15.48
N SER A 458 -5.74 -13.38 -15.67
CA SER A 458 -6.27 -14.33 -14.69
C SER A 458 -5.24 -15.33 -14.16
N THR A 459 -3.99 -15.27 -14.65
CA THR A 459 -2.94 -16.23 -14.29
C THR A 459 -1.66 -15.55 -13.87
N THR A 460 -1.20 -15.96 -12.70
CA THR A 460 0.11 -15.58 -12.16
C THR A 460 0.81 -16.88 -11.79
N SER A 461 2.01 -17.07 -12.31
CA SER A 461 2.85 -18.22 -12.00
C SER A 461 3.94 -17.84 -11.01
N ILE A 462 4.46 -18.83 -10.29
CA ILE A 462 5.69 -18.65 -9.51
C ILE A 462 6.85 -19.06 -10.40
N VAL A 463 7.83 -18.18 -10.53
CA VAL A 463 9.06 -18.40 -11.28
C VAL A 463 10.23 -18.39 -10.32
N ALA A 464 11.13 -19.35 -10.47
CA ALA A 464 12.42 -19.34 -9.83
C ALA A 464 13.49 -18.78 -10.77
N LEU A 465 14.41 -17.99 -10.24
CA LEU A 465 15.69 -17.69 -10.88
C LEU A 465 16.79 -18.38 -10.09
N GLU A 466 17.60 -19.18 -10.77
CA GLU A 466 18.74 -19.90 -10.22
C GLU A 466 20.04 -19.42 -10.89
N ASP A 467 21.19 -19.70 -10.28
CA ASP A 467 22.53 -19.44 -10.86
C ASP A 467 22.81 -17.97 -11.23
N PHE A 468 22.34 -17.02 -10.42
CA PHE A 468 22.50 -15.57 -10.66
C PHE A 468 23.66 -14.91 -9.89
N GLU A 469 24.51 -15.68 -9.19
CA GLU A 469 25.58 -15.16 -8.31
C GLU A 469 26.58 -14.20 -9.00
#